data_AF-A0A8N4L0U3-F1
#
_entry.id   AF-A0A8N4L0U3-F1
#
_cell.length_a   1.000
_cell.length_b   1.000
_cell.length_c   1.000
_cell.angle_alpha   90.00
_cell.angle_beta   90.00
_cell.angle_gamma   90.00
#
_symmetry.space_group_name_H-M   'P 1'
#
loop_
_entity.id
_entity.type
_entity.pdbx_description
1 polymer ?
#
loop_
_entity_poly.entity_id
_entity_poly.type
_entity_poly.pdbx_seq_one_letter_code
_entity_poly.pdbx_strand_id
1 'polypeptide(L)'
;MYFIRFQYKILPSRSIPLPALYPFWEDKGMTFPYYPLQMYITGCANYIAGMSAMSFEGVFIVLCQHAVGLVKVHNLLVLRSTSPLIPAERRVEYLRYTIITYQRIYIYVQQIQKSFKQVSLSQFVLSLIIFGIVLFEMSFGLKSSIFVVIRMIFYILASGTQISLYCINGQHLTTVSEEIPLALYSCNWYEESGKFKQLLRMMIMRTNRHFNLEVSWFTLMNLATLIAFFRMSGSYFLLLRNLQEK
;
A
#
# COMPACT_ATOMS: atom_id res chain seq x y z
N MET A 1 -27.12 11.83 20.72
CA MET A 1 -27.24 12.25 22.14
C MET A 1 -27.19 11.10 23.16
N TYR A 2 -27.61 9.87 22.80
CA TYR A 2 -27.55 8.69 23.69
C TYR A 2 -26.15 8.08 23.87
N PHE A 3 -25.25 8.22 22.89
CA PHE A 3 -23.86 7.75 22.99
C PHE A 3 -23.01 8.47 24.05
N ILE A 4 -23.32 9.73 24.35
CA ILE A 4 -22.52 10.58 25.25
C ILE A 4 -22.93 10.40 26.71
N ARG A 5 -24.22 10.12 26.98
CA ARG A 5 -24.73 9.93 28.35
C ARG A 5 -24.31 8.60 29.00
N PHE A 6 -23.91 7.60 28.21
CA PHE A 6 -23.51 6.29 28.75
C PHE A 6 -22.02 6.19 29.14
N GLN A 7 -21.19 7.13 28.69
CA GLN A 7 -19.79 7.24 29.12
C GLN A 7 -19.64 7.60 30.60
N TYR A 8 -20.64 8.23 31.21
CA TYR A 8 -20.58 8.71 32.60
C TYR A 8 -20.88 7.65 33.66
N LYS A 9 -21.29 6.44 33.28
CA LYS A 9 -21.52 5.32 34.22
C LYS A 9 -20.37 4.31 34.25
N ILE A 10 -19.17 4.74 33.84
CA ILE A 10 -17.93 3.96 33.89
C ILE A 10 -17.24 4.29 35.22
N LEU A 11 -17.20 3.32 36.15
CA LEU A 11 -16.39 3.42 37.38
C LEU A 11 -14.90 3.57 37.01
N PRO A 12 -14.09 4.34 37.76
CA PRO A 12 -12.83 4.93 37.26
C PRO A 12 -11.66 3.94 37.07
N SER A 13 -11.80 2.67 37.42
CA SER A 13 -10.67 1.76 37.60
C SER A 13 -10.55 0.65 36.54
N ARG A 14 -11.57 0.42 35.71
CA ARG A 14 -11.54 -0.61 34.66
C ARG A 14 -12.28 -0.13 33.41
N SER A 15 -11.51 0.23 32.39
CA SER A 15 -12.01 0.60 31.06
C SER A 15 -11.65 -0.49 30.06
N ILE A 16 -12.64 -0.98 29.31
CA ILE A 16 -12.40 -1.91 28.20
C ILE A 16 -11.63 -1.13 27.10
N PRO A 17 -10.56 -1.69 26.49
CA PRO A 17 -9.76 -0.99 25.48
C PRO A 17 -10.57 -0.52 24.26
N LEU A 18 -11.63 -1.26 23.94
CA LEU A 18 -12.59 -0.98 22.88
C LEU A 18 -14.00 -1.18 23.46
N PRO A 19 -14.86 -0.14 23.51
CA PRO A 19 -16.21 -0.28 24.01
C PRO A 19 -17.07 -1.04 22.99
N ALA A 20 -17.07 -2.37 23.07
CA ALA A 20 -17.95 -3.24 22.30
C ALA A 20 -19.15 -3.63 23.16
N LEU A 21 -20.36 -3.29 22.69
CA LEU A 21 -21.60 -3.69 23.34
C LEU A 21 -22.01 -5.08 22.85
N TYR A 22 -22.19 -6.03 23.76
CA TYR A 22 -22.71 -7.35 23.44
C TYR A 22 -24.13 -7.48 24.02
N PRO A 23 -25.18 -7.60 23.19
CA PRO A 23 -26.58 -7.61 23.64
C PRO A 23 -26.89 -8.68 24.69
N PHE A 24 -26.17 -9.81 24.67
CA PHE A 24 -26.35 -10.90 25.63
C PHE A 24 -25.84 -10.61 27.05
N TRP A 25 -24.99 -9.58 27.21
CA TRP A 25 -24.32 -9.25 28.48
C TRP A 25 -24.59 -7.81 28.94
N GLU A 26 -25.50 -7.12 28.26
CA GLU A 26 -25.84 -5.72 28.51
C GLU A 26 -26.35 -5.52 29.95
N ASP A 27 -27.15 -6.46 30.45
CA ASP A 27 -27.72 -6.44 31.80
C ASP A 27 -26.76 -6.95 32.89
N LYS A 28 -25.71 -7.69 32.52
CA LYS A 28 -24.82 -8.39 33.47
C LYS A 28 -23.63 -7.55 33.94
N GLY A 29 -23.40 -6.40 33.31
CA GLY A 29 -22.41 -5.40 33.72
C GLY A 29 -20.97 -5.93 33.79
N MET A 30 -20.10 -5.18 34.48
CA MET A 30 -18.65 -5.48 34.62
C MET A 30 -18.38 -6.49 35.76
N THR A 31 -19.18 -7.54 35.88
CA THR A 31 -19.07 -8.55 36.94
C THR A 31 -18.17 -9.72 36.53
N PHE A 32 -17.52 -10.37 37.50
CA PHE A 32 -16.79 -11.62 37.26
C PHE A 32 -17.82 -12.74 37.03
N PRO A 33 -17.71 -13.59 35.98
CA PRO A 33 -16.59 -13.79 35.05
C PRO A 33 -16.73 -13.09 33.68
N TYR A 34 -17.78 -12.29 33.46
CA TYR A 34 -18.14 -11.77 32.13
C TYR A 34 -17.16 -10.71 31.62
N TYR A 35 -16.64 -9.86 32.51
CA TYR A 35 -15.64 -8.84 32.16
C TYR A 35 -14.33 -9.42 31.59
N PRO A 36 -13.61 -10.33 32.28
CA PRO A 36 -12.38 -10.93 31.73
C PRO A 36 -12.64 -11.76 30.48
N LEU A 37 -13.79 -12.46 30.41
CA LEU A 37 -14.19 -13.20 29.21
C LEU A 37 -14.38 -12.27 28.00
N GLN A 38 -15.08 -11.14 28.19
CA GLN A 38 -15.28 -10.14 27.14
C GLN A 38 -13.97 -9.49 26.69
N MET A 39 -13.06 -9.20 27.63
CA MET A 39 -11.72 -8.69 27.30
C MET A 39 -10.94 -9.70 26.47
N TYR A 40 -10.97 -10.98 26.85
CA TYR A 40 -10.28 -12.05 26.11
C TYR A 40 -10.83 -12.20 24.69
N ILE A 41 -12.16 -12.33 24.54
CA ILE A 41 -12.81 -12.47 23.22
C ILE A 41 -12.51 -11.27 22.33
N THR A 42 -12.67 -10.05 22.85
CA THR A 42 -12.43 -8.82 22.09
C THR A 42 -10.95 -8.68 21.73
N GLY A 43 -10.03 -9.05 22.63
CA GLY A 43 -8.59 -9.07 22.38
C GLY A 43 -8.21 -10.05 21.26
N CYS A 44 -8.73 -11.29 21.32
CA CYS A 44 -8.53 -12.29 20.28
C CYS A 44 -9.06 -11.82 18.92
N ALA A 45 -10.28 -11.25 18.88
CA ALA A 45 -10.87 -10.74 17.64
C ALA A 45 -10.02 -9.61 17.01
N ASN A 46 -9.54 -8.66 17.82
CA ASN A 46 -8.68 -7.58 17.33
C ASN A 46 -7.31 -8.08 16.86
N TYR A 47 -6.73 -9.05 17.56
CA TYR A 47 -5.47 -9.66 17.15
C TYR A 47 -5.62 -10.36 15.80
N ILE A 48 -6.68 -11.15 15.62
CA ILE A 48 -6.96 -11.84 14.35
C ILE A 48 -7.19 -10.82 13.23
N ALA A 49 -7.99 -9.77 13.48
CA ALA A 49 -8.24 -8.71 12.50
C ALA A 49 -6.93 -8.00 12.10
N GLY A 50 -6.10 -7.60 13.07
CA GLY A 50 -4.81 -6.97 12.82
C GLY A 50 -3.87 -7.86 12.01
N MET A 51 -3.74 -9.14 12.38
CA MET A 51 -2.90 -10.10 11.66
C MET A 51 -3.39 -10.34 10.23
N SER A 52 -4.71 -10.38 10.01
CA SER A 52 -5.29 -10.54 8.67
C SER A 52 -4.98 -9.34 7.76
N ALA A 53 -5.09 -8.12 8.29
CA ALA A 53 -4.77 -6.89 7.56
C ALA A 53 -3.27 -6.85 7.20
N MET A 54 -2.40 -7.11 8.17
CA MET A 54 -0.94 -7.18 7.95
C MET A 54 -0.55 -8.25 6.94
N SER A 55 -1.23 -9.39 6.96
CA SER A 55 -0.98 -10.47 5.99
C SER A 55 -1.37 -10.05 4.58
N PHE A 56 -2.52 -9.41 4.40
CA PHE A 56 -2.97 -8.91 3.10
C PHE A 56 -2.01 -7.85 2.54
N GLU A 57 -1.57 -6.91 3.38
CA GLU A 57 -0.56 -5.90 3.04
C GLU A 57 0.78 -6.55 2.67
N GLY A 58 1.20 -7.56 3.43
CA GLY A 58 2.41 -8.34 3.18
C GLY A 58 2.39 -9.03 1.80
N VAL A 59 1.26 -9.66 1.44
CA VAL A 59 1.09 -10.28 0.12
C VAL A 59 1.22 -9.24 -0.99
N PHE A 60 0.59 -8.07 -0.85
CA PHE A 60 0.72 -6.99 -1.85
C PHE A 60 2.18 -6.56 -2.03
N ILE A 61 2.90 -6.35 -0.93
CA ILE A 61 4.30 -5.93 -0.95
C ILE A 61 5.17 -7.00 -1.65
N VAL A 62 5.00 -8.28 -1.29
CA VAL A 62 5.77 -9.38 -1.90
C VAL A 62 5.51 -9.47 -3.40
N LEU A 63 4.26 -9.35 -3.84
CA LEU A 63 3.91 -9.37 -5.27
C LEU A 63 4.52 -8.18 -6.03
N CYS A 64 4.48 -6.98 -5.45
CA CYS A 64 5.10 -5.79 -6.04
C CYS A 64 6.63 -5.92 -6.12
N GLN A 65 7.27 -6.37 -5.04
CA GLN A 65 8.73 -6.59 -5.02
C GLN A 65 9.15 -7.69 -5.98
N HIS A 66 8.36 -8.76 -6.11
CA HIS A 66 8.58 -9.79 -7.10
C HIS A 66 8.47 -9.25 -8.53
N ALA A 67 7.45 -8.42 -8.82
CA ALA A 67 7.33 -7.74 -10.11
C ALA A 67 8.58 -6.90 -10.42
N VAL A 68 9.06 -6.11 -9.44
CA VAL A 68 10.28 -5.32 -9.59
C VAL A 68 11.50 -6.20 -9.84
N GLY A 69 11.65 -7.29 -9.09
CA GLY A 69 12.72 -8.27 -9.29
C GLY A 69 12.72 -8.84 -10.71
N LEU A 70 11.55 -9.21 -11.23
CA LEU A 70 11.40 -9.69 -12.60
C LEU A 70 11.80 -8.64 -13.64
N VAL A 71 11.45 -7.37 -13.44
CA VAL A 71 11.88 -6.29 -14.35
C VAL A 71 13.39 -6.08 -14.30
N LYS A 72 14.01 -6.10 -13.11
CA LYS A 72 15.47 -6.00 -12.97
C LYS A 72 16.18 -7.16 -13.68
N VAL A 73 15.67 -8.39 -13.52
CA VAL A 73 16.19 -9.56 -14.25
C VAL A 73 16.01 -9.37 -15.75
N HIS A 74 14.85 -8.90 -16.21
CA HIS A 74 14.62 -8.60 -17.62
C HIS A 74 15.63 -7.58 -18.16
N ASN A 75 15.89 -6.49 -17.46
CA ASN A 75 16.88 -5.48 -17.85
C ASN A 75 18.30 -6.07 -17.96
N LEU A 76 18.68 -6.95 -17.03
CA LEU A 76 19.96 -7.67 -17.09
C LEU A 76 20.03 -8.64 -18.28
N LEU A 77 18.94 -9.34 -18.60
CA LEU A 77 18.88 -10.21 -19.78
C LEU A 77 19.02 -9.38 -21.07
N VAL A 78 18.33 -8.24 -21.16
CA VAL A 78 18.46 -7.30 -22.28
C VAL A 78 19.92 -6.85 -22.43
N LEU A 79 20.56 -6.41 -21.35
CA LEU A 79 21.95 -5.94 -21.40
C LEU A 79 22.92 -7.05 -21.84
N ARG A 80 22.68 -8.28 -21.40
CA ARG A 80 23.49 -9.46 -21.78
C ARG A 80 23.19 -10.01 -23.17
N SER A 81 22.13 -9.54 -23.84
CA SER A 81 21.74 -10.05 -25.17
C SER A 81 22.82 -9.85 -26.23
N THR A 82 23.70 -8.86 -26.07
CA THR A 82 24.83 -8.57 -26.96
C THR A 82 26.18 -9.02 -26.39
N SER A 83 26.18 -9.81 -25.31
CA SER A 83 27.40 -10.33 -24.72
C SER A 83 28.16 -11.24 -25.70
N PRO A 84 29.51 -11.26 -25.68
CA PRO A 84 30.31 -12.19 -26.48
C PRO A 84 30.03 -13.66 -26.15
N LEU A 85 29.43 -13.94 -24.99
CA LEU A 85 29.04 -15.30 -24.57
C LEU A 85 27.90 -15.89 -25.42
N ILE A 86 27.12 -15.06 -26.13
CA ILE A 86 26.00 -15.51 -26.95
C ILE A 86 26.42 -15.50 -28.43
N PRO A 87 26.39 -16.67 -29.11
CA PRO A 87 26.66 -16.76 -30.55
C PRO A 87 25.75 -15.82 -31.34
N ALA A 88 26.30 -15.09 -32.31
CA ALA A 88 25.56 -14.10 -33.09
C ALA A 88 24.27 -14.65 -33.72
N GLU A 89 24.30 -15.90 -34.18
CA GLU A 89 23.15 -16.59 -34.78
C GLU A 89 21.95 -16.73 -33.81
N ARG A 90 22.22 -16.86 -32.50
CA ARG A 90 21.21 -17.06 -31.47
C ARG A 90 20.74 -15.77 -30.81
N ARG A 91 21.38 -14.62 -31.08
CA ARG A 91 21.03 -13.33 -30.45
C ARG A 91 19.59 -12.90 -30.74
N VAL A 92 19.10 -13.17 -31.95
CA VAL A 92 17.71 -12.88 -32.34
C VAL A 92 16.73 -13.76 -31.57
N GLU A 93 17.04 -15.05 -31.40
CA GLU A 93 16.21 -15.97 -30.62
C GLU A 93 16.20 -15.57 -29.14
N TYR A 94 17.37 -15.23 -28.60
CA TYR A 94 17.51 -14.74 -27.23
C TYR A 94 16.69 -13.47 -26.99
N LEU A 95 16.75 -12.51 -27.92
CA LEU A 95 15.92 -11.30 -27.84
C LEU A 95 14.42 -11.65 -27.86
N ARG A 96 13.98 -12.63 -28.67
CA ARG A 96 12.58 -13.09 -28.65
C ARG A 96 12.17 -13.65 -27.29
N TYR A 97 13.02 -14.41 -26.61
CA TYR A 97 12.73 -14.86 -25.25
C TYR A 97 12.61 -13.69 -24.27
N THR A 98 13.48 -12.69 -24.39
CA THR A 98 13.42 -11.47 -23.59
C THR A 98 12.10 -10.71 -23.81
N ILE A 99 11.60 -10.65 -25.05
CA ILE A 99 10.29 -10.08 -25.39
C ILE A 99 9.14 -10.85 -24.72
N ILE A 100 9.17 -12.18 -24.79
CA ILE A 100 8.14 -13.02 -24.15
C ILE A 100 8.14 -12.81 -22.63
N THR A 101 9.33 -12.73 -22.02
CA THR A 101 9.49 -12.43 -20.60
C THR A 101 8.88 -11.08 -20.24
N TYR A 102 9.14 -10.03 -21.02
CA TYR A 102 8.51 -8.71 -20.82
C TYR A 102 6.98 -8.80 -20.86
N GLN A 103 6.41 -9.51 -21.84
CA GLN A 103 4.97 -9.68 -21.97
C GLN A 103 4.36 -10.41 -20.77
N ARG A 104 5.04 -11.44 -20.25
CA ARG A 104 4.61 -12.15 -19.04
C ARG A 104 4.63 -11.24 -17.81
N ILE A 105 5.67 -10.42 -17.66
CA ILE A 105 5.77 -9.43 -16.57
C ILE A 105 4.62 -8.41 -16.68
N TYR A 106 4.33 -7.92 -17.89
CA TYR A 106 3.21 -7.01 -18.13
C TYR A 106 1.87 -7.62 -17.69
N ILE A 107 1.60 -8.86 -18.07
CA ILE A 107 0.38 -9.57 -17.67
C ILE A 107 0.32 -9.74 -16.15
N TYR A 108 1.45 -10.10 -15.52
CA TYR A 108 1.55 -10.26 -14.07
C TYR A 108 1.24 -8.95 -13.32
N VAL A 109 1.83 -7.82 -13.74
CA VAL A 109 1.55 -6.51 -13.15
C VAL A 109 0.08 -6.12 -13.35
N GLN A 110 -0.50 -6.38 -14.52
CA GLN A 110 -1.93 -6.13 -14.76
C GLN A 110 -2.84 -6.97 -13.86
N GLN A 111 -2.47 -8.22 -13.58
CA GLN A 111 -3.21 -9.08 -12.65
C GLN A 111 -3.14 -8.54 -11.22
N ILE A 112 -1.97 -8.09 -10.76
CA ILE A 112 -1.83 -7.42 -9.46
C ILE A 112 -2.73 -6.18 -9.42
N GLN A 113 -2.64 -5.31 -10.42
CA GLN A 113 -3.45 -4.11 -10.49
C GLN A 113 -4.95 -4.44 -10.46
N LYS A 114 -5.43 -5.41 -11.25
CA LYS A 114 -6.85 -5.79 -11.28
C LYS A 114 -7.34 -6.31 -9.92
N SER A 115 -6.54 -7.13 -9.25
CA SER A 115 -6.92 -7.74 -7.96
C SER A 115 -6.90 -6.74 -6.81
N PHE A 116 -5.92 -5.83 -6.78
CA PHE A 116 -5.72 -4.92 -5.66
C PHE A 116 -6.32 -3.53 -5.86
N LYS A 117 -6.70 -3.12 -7.07
CA LYS A 117 -7.23 -1.76 -7.35
C LYS A 117 -8.41 -1.39 -6.45
N GLN A 118 -9.41 -2.26 -6.33
CA GLN A 118 -10.56 -1.99 -5.47
C GLN A 118 -10.18 -1.93 -3.99
N VAL A 119 -9.33 -2.86 -3.54
CA VAL A 119 -8.94 -2.96 -2.14
C VAL A 119 -8.08 -1.76 -1.72
N SER A 120 -7.12 -1.37 -2.55
CA SER A 120 -6.27 -0.21 -2.31
C SER A 120 -7.05 1.10 -2.28
N LEU A 121 -8.09 1.24 -3.11
CA LEU A 121 -9.00 2.39 -3.06
C LEU A 121 -9.73 2.44 -1.71
N SER A 122 -10.35 1.35 -1.30
CA SER A 122 -11.06 1.29 -0.01
C SER A 122 -10.13 1.56 1.16
N GLN A 123 -8.91 1.00 1.12
CA GLN A 123 -7.90 1.21 2.15
C GLN A 123 -7.52 2.68 2.23
N PHE A 124 -7.26 3.34 1.09
CA PHE A 124 -6.88 4.75 1.08
C PHE A 124 -7.97 5.66 1.67
N VAL A 125 -9.24 5.43 1.32
CA VAL A 125 -10.37 6.21 1.86
C VAL A 125 -10.54 5.96 3.35
N LEU A 126 -10.51 4.70 3.80
CA LEU A 126 -10.63 4.34 5.20
C LEU A 126 -9.48 4.94 6.03
N SER A 127 -8.24 4.80 5.57
CA SER A 127 -7.09 5.36 6.26
C SER A 127 -7.14 6.88 6.29
N LEU A 128 -7.67 7.56 5.26
CA LEU A 128 -7.84 9.02 5.25
C LEU A 128 -8.79 9.48 6.35
N ILE A 129 -9.95 8.82 6.46
CA ILE A 129 -10.96 9.14 7.49
C ILE A 129 -10.38 8.87 8.88
N ILE A 130 -9.78 7.69 9.09
CA ILE A 130 -9.19 7.30 10.39
C ILE A 130 -8.09 8.27 10.78
N PHE A 131 -7.16 8.58 9.87
CA PHE A 131 -6.05 9.49 10.14
C PHE A 131 -6.56 10.90 10.49
N GLY A 132 -7.59 11.40 9.79
CA GLY A 132 -8.23 12.68 10.12
C GLY A 132 -8.87 12.69 11.51
N ILE A 133 -9.60 11.64 11.89
CA ILE A 133 -10.21 11.51 13.22
C ILE A 133 -9.14 11.44 14.31
N VAL A 134 -8.08 10.64 14.13
CA VAL A 134 -7.00 10.51 15.12
C VAL A 134 -6.25 11.84 15.31
N LEU A 135 -5.99 12.58 14.23
CA LEU A 135 -5.41 13.92 14.32
C LEU A 135 -6.32 14.89 15.09
N PHE A 136 -7.62 14.84 14.84
CA PHE A 136 -8.60 15.64 15.56
C PHE A 136 -8.62 15.28 17.06
N GLU A 137 -8.70 13.99 17.40
CA GLU A 137 -8.65 13.54 18.80
C GLU A 137 -7.34 13.98 19.49
N MET A 138 -6.21 13.94 18.79
CA MET A 138 -4.92 14.38 19.32
C MET A 138 -4.93 15.87 19.71
N SER A 139 -5.63 16.72 18.94
CA SER A 139 -5.71 18.16 19.23
C SER A 139 -6.48 18.49 20.51
N PHE A 140 -7.44 17.64 20.93
CA PHE A 140 -8.18 17.82 22.19
C PHE A 140 -7.60 16.98 23.33
N GLY A 141 -7.03 15.82 23.00
CA GLY A 141 -6.50 14.82 23.92
C GLY A 141 -5.17 15.18 24.57
N LEU A 142 -4.54 16.30 24.20
CA LEU A 142 -3.29 16.79 24.82
C LEU A 142 -3.43 17.15 26.32
N LYS A 143 -4.66 17.22 26.86
CA LYS A 143 -4.93 17.32 28.31
C LYS A 143 -5.14 15.96 29.00
N SER A 144 -5.01 14.85 28.27
CA SER A 144 -5.30 13.49 28.73
C SER A 144 -4.04 12.76 29.21
N SER A 145 -4.21 11.56 29.79
CA SER A 145 -3.12 10.75 30.36
C SER A 145 -2.05 10.38 29.31
N ILE A 146 -0.79 10.25 29.76
CA ILE A 146 0.38 9.91 28.92
C ILE A 146 0.11 8.69 28.03
N PHE A 147 -0.61 7.69 28.55
CA PHE A 147 -0.97 6.48 27.80
C PHE A 147 -1.84 6.75 26.57
N VAL A 148 -2.75 7.73 26.62
CA VAL A 148 -3.61 8.10 25.49
C VAL A 148 -2.79 8.77 24.39
N VAL A 149 -1.89 9.68 24.76
CA VAL A 149 -1.00 10.38 23.82
C VAL A 149 -0.08 9.39 23.11
N ILE A 150 0.55 8.47 23.86
CA ILE A 150 1.39 7.42 23.29
C ILE A 150 0.61 6.56 22.29
N ARG A 151 -0.62 6.13 22.66
CA ARG A 151 -1.48 5.33 21.77
C ARG A 151 -1.81 6.08 20.48
N MET A 152 -2.15 7.36 20.55
CA MET A 152 -2.47 8.18 19.38
C MET A 152 -1.27 8.31 18.43
N ILE A 153 -0.07 8.53 18.97
CA ILE A 153 1.17 8.59 18.18
C ILE A 153 1.40 7.26 17.45
N PHE A 154 1.26 6.13 18.14
CA PHE A 154 1.39 4.81 17.49
C PHE A 154 0.37 4.60 16.38
N TYR A 155 -0.88 5.06 16.53
CA TYR A 155 -1.89 4.98 15.48
C TYR A 155 -1.53 5.82 14.25
N ILE A 156 -1.07 7.07 14.44
CA ILE A 156 -0.64 7.94 13.34
C ILE A 156 0.54 7.31 12.60
N LEU A 157 1.53 6.80 13.35
CA LEU A 157 2.69 6.14 12.77
C LEU A 157 2.27 4.89 12.00
N ALA A 158 1.43 4.03 12.57
CA ALA A 158 0.96 2.81 11.92
C ALA A 158 0.16 3.10 10.64
N SER A 159 -0.82 4.01 10.70
CA SER A 159 -1.59 4.38 9.51
C SER A 159 -0.73 5.09 8.46
N GLY A 160 0.21 5.94 8.89
CA GLY A 160 1.13 6.63 7.99
C GLY A 160 2.08 5.67 7.29
N THR A 161 2.63 4.67 8.00
CA THR A 161 3.52 3.67 7.41
C THR A 161 2.76 2.77 6.43
N GLN A 162 1.54 2.35 6.74
CA GLN A 162 0.70 1.55 5.83
C GLN A 162 0.57 2.22 4.45
N ILE A 163 0.11 3.46 4.41
CA ILE A 163 -0.10 4.18 3.14
C ILE A 163 1.23 4.46 2.43
N SER A 164 2.27 4.78 3.20
CA SER A 164 3.61 4.99 2.67
C SER A 164 4.13 3.74 1.97
N LEU A 165 3.94 2.55 2.54
CA LEU A 165 4.35 1.28 1.94
C LEU A 165 3.67 1.04 0.59
N TYR A 166 2.36 1.28 0.50
CA TYR A 166 1.62 1.17 -0.77
C TYR A 166 2.18 2.12 -1.84
N CYS A 167 2.37 3.40 -1.50
CA CYS A 167 2.83 4.42 -2.44
C CYS A 167 4.30 4.23 -2.86
N ILE A 168 5.17 3.81 -1.94
CA ILE A 168 6.59 3.54 -2.23
C ILE A 168 6.73 2.35 -3.16
N ASN A 169 6.00 1.25 -2.91
CA ASN A 169 6.07 0.07 -3.78
C ASN A 169 5.54 0.38 -5.19
N GLY A 170 4.45 1.16 -5.29
CA GLY A 170 3.95 1.65 -6.58
C GLY A 170 4.97 2.52 -7.31
N GLN A 171 5.55 3.50 -6.62
CA GLN A 171 6.59 4.37 -7.18
C GLN A 171 7.81 3.57 -7.64
N HIS A 172 8.28 2.61 -6.86
CA HIS A 172 9.44 1.79 -7.18
C HIS A 172 9.20 0.93 -8.43
N LEU A 173 7.99 0.38 -8.61
CA LEU A 173 7.62 -0.32 -9.83
C LEU A 173 7.62 0.62 -11.04
N THR A 174 7.05 1.81 -10.90
CA THR A 174 7.05 2.83 -11.96
C THR A 174 8.48 3.20 -12.37
N THR A 175 9.35 3.53 -11.40
CA THR A 175 10.75 3.90 -11.65
C THR A 175 11.52 2.80 -12.36
N VAL A 176 11.41 1.55 -11.91
CA VAL A 176 12.09 0.42 -12.55
C VAL A 176 11.53 0.15 -13.95
N SER A 177 10.26 0.48 -14.21
CA SER A 177 9.67 0.37 -15.55
C SER A 177 10.16 1.45 -16.53
N GLU A 178 10.52 2.63 -16.04
CA GLU A 178 11.12 3.73 -16.82
C GLU A 178 12.56 3.39 -17.24
N GLU A 179 13.25 2.52 -16.49
CA GLU A 179 14.61 2.06 -16.82
C GLU A 179 14.67 1.05 -17.97
N ILE A 180 13.57 0.35 -18.28
CA ILE A 180 13.51 -0.69 -19.33
C ILE A 180 13.91 -0.15 -20.72
N PRO A 181 13.31 0.95 -21.24
CA PRO A 181 13.72 1.50 -22.54
C PRO A 181 15.19 1.93 -22.55
N LEU A 182 15.72 2.43 -21.42
CA LEU A 182 17.14 2.78 -21.30
C LEU A 182 18.02 1.53 -21.41
N ALA A 183 17.68 0.45 -20.70
CA ALA A 183 18.40 -0.82 -20.79
C ALA A 183 18.39 -1.41 -22.21
N LEU A 184 17.26 -1.31 -22.93
CA LEU A 184 17.16 -1.69 -24.33
C LEU A 184 18.05 -0.84 -25.23
N TYR A 185 18.15 0.47 -24.97
CA TYR A 185 19.02 1.36 -25.74
C TYR A 185 20.51 1.13 -25.45
N SER A 186 20.86 0.74 -24.23
CA SER A 186 22.24 0.52 -23.78
C SER A 186 22.89 -0.78 -24.26
N CYS A 187 22.15 -1.70 -24.90
CA CYS A 187 22.78 -2.88 -25.50
C CYS A 187 23.56 -2.49 -26.77
N ASN A 188 24.55 -3.28 -27.20
CA ASN A 188 25.39 -2.98 -28.38
C ASN A 188 24.65 -3.26 -29.71
N TRP A 189 23.41 -2.78 -29.84
CA TRP A 189 22.50 -3.05 -30.95
C TRP A 189 22.97 -2.55 -32.31
N TYR A 190 23.93 -1.61 -32.34
CA TYR A 190 24.45 -1.01 -33.57
C TYR A 190 25.28 -1.99 -34.41
N GLU A 191 25.95 -2.95 -33.77
CA GLU A 191 26.73 -4.03 -34.42
C GLU A 191 25.85 -5.24 -34.82
N GLU A 192 24.58 -5.25 -34.44
CA GLU A 192 23.69 -6.39 -34.63
C GLU A 192 22.98 -6.43 -35.99
N SER A 193 22.42 -7.62 -36.29
CA SER A 193 21.64 -7.87 -37.51
C SER A 193 20.42 -6.94 -37.66
N GLY A 194 19.99 -6.71 -38.90
CA GLY A 194 18.80 -5.88 -39.18
C GLY A 194 17.52 -6.37 -38.49
N LYS A 195 17.35 -7.70 -38.37
CA LYS A 195 16.22 -8.31 -37.65
C LYS A 195 16.26 -7.98 -36.15
N PHE A 196 17.43 -8.03 -35.52
CA PHE A 196 17.61 -7.65 -34.12
C PHE A 196 17.23 -6.18 -33.89
N LYS A 197 17.75 -5.28 -34.73
CA LYS A 197 17.46 -3.84 -34.69
C LYS A 197 15.96 -3.55 -34.80
N GLN A 198 15.26 -4.24 -35.70
CA GLN A 198 13.81 -4.08 -35.87
C GLN A 198 13.02 -4.52 -34.62
N LEU A 199 13.35 -5.69 -34.06
CA LEU A 199 12.73 -6.20 -32.84
C LEU A 199 12.96 -5.27 -31.64
N LEU A 200 14.20 -4.77 -31.50
CA LEU A 200 14.55 -3.84 -30.43
C LEU A 200 13.78 -2.51 -30.53
N ARG A 201 13.66 -1.94 -31.73
CA ARG A 201 12.86 -0.71 -31.96
C ARG A 201 11.39 -0.91 -31.57
N MET A 202 10.80 -2.04 -31.97
CA MET A 202 9.42 -2.37 -31.58
C MET A 202 9.27 -2.49 -30.07
N MET A 203 10.26 -3.06 -29.39
CA MET A 203 10.27 -3.16 -27.93
C MET A 203 10.38 -1.79 -27.26
N ILE A 204 11.29 -0.93 -27.70
CA ILE A 204 11.43 0.43 -27.15
C ILE A 204 10.10 1.19 -27.26
N MET A 205 9.45 1.13 -28.42
CA MET A 205 8.13 1.75 -28.59
C MET A 205 7.07 1.15 -27.66
N ARG A 206 7.10 -0.16 -27.41
CA ARG A 206 6.18 -0.84 -26.49
C ARG A 206 6.45 -0.48 -25.03
N THR A 207 7.72 -0.31 -24.64
CA THR A 207 8.13 -0.02 -23.26
C THR A 207 7.90 1.42 -22.84
N ASN A 208 7.62 2.33 -23.78
CA ASN A 208 7.14 3.69 -23.47
C ASN A 208 5.80 3.68 -22.72
N ARG A 209 5.07 2.55 -22.71
CA ARG A 209 3.93 2.35 -21.81
C ARG A 209 4.43 1.73 -20.50
N HIS A 210 4.74 2.59 -19.55
CA HIS A 210 5.26 2.24 -18.22
C HIS A 210 4.33 1.32 -17.42
N PHE A 211 4.91 0.56 -16.50
CA PHE A 211 4.16 -0.26 -15.54
C PHE A 211 3.67 0.63 -14.40
N ASN A 212 2.43 1.09 -14.51
CA ASN A 212 1.83 1.96 -13.50
C ASN A 212 0.78 1.20 -12.69
N LEU A 213 0.90 1.21 -11.37
CA LEU A 213 -0.18 0.77 -10.48
C LEU A 213 -1.15 1.94 -10.28
N GLU A 214 -2.40 1.74 -10.66
CA GLU A 214 -3.49 2.70 -10.42
C GLU A 214 -4.24 2.35 -9.13
N VAL A 215 -4.44 3.33 -8.25
CA VAL A 215 -5.32 3.22 -7.07
C VAL A 215 -6.79 3.40 -7.48
N SER A 216 -7.05 4.28 -8.45
CA SER A 216 -8.39 4.58 -8.95
C SER A 216 -8.34 4.90 -10.45
N TRP A 217 -9.50 5.17 -11.06
CA TRP A 217 -9.58 5.62 -12.46
C TRP A 217 -8.88 6.98 -12.69
N PHE A 218 -8.57 7.72 -11.62
CA PHE A 218 -7.93 9.05 -11.69
C PHE A 218 -6.61 9.19 -10.92
N THR A 219 -6.17 8.19 -10.14
CA THR A 219 -5.00 8.33 -9.26
C THR A 219 -4.05 7.14 -9.33
N LEU A 220 -2.76 7.45 -9.44
CA LEU A 220 -1.66 6.49 -9.45
C LEU A 220 -1.12 6.24 -8.03
N MET A 221 -0.52 5.08 -7.84
CA MET A 221 0.10 4.68 -6.58
C MET A 221 1.53 5.24 -6.53
N ASN A 222 1.68 6.52 -6.19
CA ASN A 222 2.97 7.21 -6.25
C ASN A 222 3.20 8.14 -5.05
N LEU A 223 4.41 8.69 -4.95
CA LEU A 223 4.76 9.60 -3.86
C LEU A 223 3.91 10.89 -3.87
N ALA A 224 3.49 11.36 -5.05
CA ALA A 224 2.61 12.52 -5.15
C ALA A 224 1.25 12.28 -4.48
N THR A 225 0.68 11.08 -4.62
CA THR A 225 -0.55 10.70 -3.91
C THR A 225 -0.37 10.59 -2.40
N LEU A 226 0.82 10.17 -1.93
CA LEU A 226 1.15 10.19 -0.51
C LEU A 226 1.19 11.63 0.04
N ILE A 227 1.78 12.57 -0.70
CA ILE A 227 1.79 13.98 -0.33
C ILE A 227 0.35 14.53 -0.33
N ALA A 228 -0.44 14.20 -1.35
CA ALA A 228 -1.84 14.60 -1.43
C ALA A 228 -2.66 14.05 -0.25
N PHE A 229 -2.41 12.81 0.18
CA PHE A 229 -3.00 12.21 1.37
C PHE A 229 -2.73 13.07 2.61
N PHE A 230 -1.46 13.36 2.91
CA PHE A 230 -1.12 14.15 4.11
C PHE A 230 -1.70 15.57 4.05
N ARG A 231 -1.71 16.21 2.88
CA ARG A 231 -2.33 17.53 2.69
C ARG A 231 -3.84 17.50 2.91
N MET A 232 -4.49 16.47 2.41
CA MET A 232 -5.94 16.30 2.54
C MET A 232 -6.30 16.03 4.00
N SER A 233 -5.58 15.14 4.69
CA SER A 233 -5.70 14.90 6.13
C SER A 233 -5.52 16.17 6.95
N GLY A 234 -4.50 16.99 6.65
CA GLY A 234 -4.29 18.28 7.32
C GLY A 234 -5.42 19.27 7.08
N SER A 235 -5.98 19.28 5.85
CA SER A 235 -7.13 20.14 5.52
C SER A 235 -8.40 19.70 6.26
N TYR A 236 -8.67 18.39 6.34
CA TYR A 236 -9.76 17.85 7.15
C TYR A 236 -9.62 18.19 8.62
N PHE A 237 -8.40 18.05 9.16
CA PHE A 237 -8.09 18.44 10.53
C PHE A 237 -8.42 19.91 10.81
N LEU A 238 -7.94 20.82 9.95
CA LEU A 238 -8.19 22.25 10.08
C LEU A 238 -9.69 22.56 9.96
N LEU A 239 -10.41 21.92 9.04
CA LEU A 239 -11.84 22.12 8.87
C LEU A 239 -12.63 21.71 10.12
N LEU A 240 -12.33 20.53 10.68
CA LEU A 240 -12.98 20.05 11.91
C LEU A 240 -12.69 20.98 13.10
N ARG A 241 -11.46 21.48 13.20
CA ARG A 241 -11.10 22.47 14.23
C ARG A 241 -11.89 23.77 14.08
N ASN A 242 -12.00 24.32 12.86
CA ASN A 242 -12.73 25.56 12.60
C ASN A 242 -14.25 25.42 12.86
N LEU A 243 -14.85 24.26 12.57
CA LEU A 243 -16.27 24.00 12.85
C LEU A 243 -16.59 23.98 14.34
N GLN A 244 -15.60 23.75 15.20
CA GLN A 244 -15.78 23.71 16.65
C GLN A 244 -15.43 25.02 17.35
N GLU A 245 -14.63 25.89 16.72
CA GLU A 245 -14.38 27.26 17.20
C GLU A 245 -15.57 28.22 16.94
N LYS A 246 -16.57 27.77 16.16
CA LYS A 246 -17.88 28.44 15.95
C LYS A 246 -18.96 27.84 16.83
#